data_AF-K1YVW2-F1
#
_entry.id   AF-K1YVW2-F1
#
_cell.length_a   1.000
_cell.length_b   1.000
_cell.length_c   1.000
_cell.angle_alpha   90.00
_cell.angle_beta   90.00
_cell.angle_gamma   90.00
#
_symmetry.space_group_name_H-M   'P 1'
#
loop_
_entity.id
_entity.type
_entity.pdbx_description
1 polymer ?
#
loop_
_entity_poly.entity_id
_entity_poly.type
_entity_poly.pdbx_seq_one_letter_code
_entity_poly.pdbx_strand_id
1 'polypeptide(L)'
;MQENTIPYGKHRFWEMIPGILIWTTFILAVGMSFFAPAIAVVFIIIFDLYWTLRVLYFLIFVVFAYRTYKKTMLVDWYAKLQKIKNWERVYHIVLLPTYKEDYQILYDALVSIRESNYRNDRFIIVMGGEE
;
A
#
# COMPACT_ATOMS: atom_id res chain seq x y z
N MET A 1 5.74 -24.03 -24.64
CA MET A 1 5.44 -23.03 -23.60
C MET A 1 4.08 -23.38 -23.05
N GLN A 2 4.02 -23.96 -21.84
CA GLN A 2 2.75 -24.33 -21.21
C GLN A 2 2.08 -23.05 -20.73
N GLU A 3 0.92 -22.76 -21.32
CA GLU A 3 0.02 -21.69 -20.93
C GLU A 3 -0.52 -22.02 -19.54
N ASN A 4 0.10 -21.43 -18.50
CA ASN A 4 -0.38 -21.53 -17.13
C ASN A 4 -1.65 -20.70 -17.00
N THR A 5 -2.80 -21.25 -17.41
CA THR A 5 -4.11 -20.68 -17.11
C THR A 5 -4.33 -20.80 -15.61
N ILE A 6 -3.96 -19.78 -14.83
CA ILE A 6 -4.32 -19.69 -13.42
C ILE A 6 -5.86 -19.73 -13.38
N PRO A 7 -6.49 -20.68 -12.64
CA PRO A 7 -7.94 -20.75 -12.57
C PRO A 7 -8.44 -19.60 -11.71
N TYR A 8 -8.64 -18.44 -12.33
CA TYR A 8 -9.27 -17.28 -11.72
C TYR A 8 -10.68 -17.68 -11.27
N GLY A 9 -11.01 -17.44 -10.01
CA GLY A 9 -12.35 -17.67 -9.46
C GLY A 9 -12.51 -18.83 -8.46
N LYS A 10 -11.44 -19.56 -8.12
CA LYS A 10 -11.51 -20.64 -7.11
C LYS A 10 -11.76 -20.13 -5.67
N HIS A 11 -11.54 -18.84 -5.41
CA HIS A 11 -11.67 -18.21 -4.09
C HIS A 11 -12.82 -17.18 -3.97
N ARG A 12 -13.75 -17.11 -4.94
CA ARG A 12 -14.85 -16.12 -4.92
C ARG A 12 -15.65 -16.10 -3.62
N PHE A 13 -15.88 -17.27 -3.01
CA PHE A 13 -16.57 -17.35 -1.73
C PHE A 13 -15.83 -16.60 -0.61
N TRP A 14 -14.51 -16.76 -0.55
CA TRP A 14 -13.66 -16.10 0.45
C TRP A 14 -13.54 -14.59 0.19
N GLU A 15 -13.54 -14.18 -1.08
CA GLU A 15 -13.54 -12.78 -1.48
C GLU A 15 -14.84 -12.04 -1.08
N MET A 16 -15.96 -12.76 -0.97
CA MET A 16 -17.27 -12.20 -0.58
C MET A 16 -17.44 -12.01 0.93
N ILE A 17 -16.65 -12.71 1.77
CA ILE A 17 -16.73 -12.63 3.24
C ILE A 17 -16.74 -11.18 3.76
N PRO A 18 -15.79 -10.29 3.39
CA PRO A 18 -15.80 -8.92 3.89
C PRO A 18 -17.08 -8.17 3.51
N GLY A 19 -17.59 -8.35 2.28
CA GLY A 19 -18.84 -7.75 1.84
C GLY A 19 -20.05 -8.26 2.63
N ILE A 20 -20.17 -9.58 2.77
CA ILE A 20 -21.27 -10.23 3.49
C ILE A 20 -21.29 -9.77 4.95
N LEU A 21 -20.15 -9.69 5.63
CA LEU A 21 -20.06 -9.24 7.02
C LEU A 21 -20.55 -7.79 7.19
N ILE A 22 -20.20 -6.89 6.26
CA ILE A 22 -20.65 -5.49 6.29
C ILE A 22 -22.17 -5.41 6.10
N TRP A 23 -22.70 -6.03 5.04
CA TRP A 23 -24.14 -5.99 4.75
C TRP A 23 -24.97 -6.65 5.84
N THR A 24 -24.50 -7.78 6.38
CA THR A 24 -25.17 -8.46 7.50
C THR A 24 -25.23 -7.56 8.73
N THR A 25 -24.14 -6.85 9.05
CA THR A 25 -24.10 -5.94 10.21
C THR A 25 -25.11 -4.80 10.06
N PHE A 26 -25.24 -4.20 8.88
CA PHE A 26 -26.22 -3.12 8.64
C PHE A 26 -27.67 -3.62 8.66
N ILE A 27 -27.96 -4.73 7.99
CA ILE A 27 -29.32 -5.32 7.99
C ILE A 27 -29.72 -5.69 9.41
N LEU A 28 -28.79 -6.26 10.19
CA LEU A 28 -29.01 -6.64 11.58
C LEU A 28 -29.26 -5.41 12.47
N ALA A 29 -28.51 -4.33 12.29
CA ALA A 29 -28.72 -3.08 13.03
C ALA A 29 -30.09 -2.46 12.73
N VAL A 30 -30.47 -2.36 11.45
CA VAL A 30 -31.76 -1.82 11.02
C VAL A 30 -32.91 -2.73 11.47
N GLY A 31 -32.79 -4.03 11.28
CA GLY A 31 -33.79 -5.01 11.69
C GLY A 31 -34.03 -4.99 13.20
N MET A 32 -32.96 -5.02 14.02
CA MET A 32 -33.09 -4.95 15.48
C MET A 32 -33.69 -3.64 15.97
N SER A 33 -33.56 -2.53 15.24
CA SER A 33 -34.20 -1.26 15.61
C SER A 33 -35.73 -1.38 15.70
N PHE A 34 -36.35 -2.21 14.85
CA PHE A 34 -37.81 -2.42 14.87
C PHE A 34 -38.27 -3.41 15.95
N PHE A 35 -37.50 -4.48 16.20
CA PHE A 35 -37.91 -5.54 17.13
C PHE A 35 -37.48 -5.30 18.59
N ALA A 36 -36.31 -4.67 18.80
CA ALA A 36 -35.71 -4.46 20.12
C ALA A 36 -34.81 -3.20 20.13
N PRO A 37 -35.40 -1.99 20.13
CA PRO A 37 -34.64 -0.74 20.00
C PRO A 37 -33.57 -0.55 21.08
N ALA A 38 -33.81 -1.01 22.32
CA ALA A 38 -32.82 -0.94 23.40
C ALA A 38 -31.55 -1.74 23.10
N ILE A 39 -31.68 -2.95 22.54
CA ILE A 39 -30.55 -3.82 22.20
C ILE A 39 -29.79 -3.24 21.00
N ALA A 40 -30.51 -2.71 20.00
CA ALA A 40 -29.92 -2.06 18.85
C ALA A 40 -29.03 -0.86 19.24
N VAL A 41 -29.49 0.00 20.15
CA VAL A 41 -28.71 1.15 20.64
C VAL A 41 -27.43 0.69 21.35
N VAL A 42 -27.51 -0.31 22.23
CA VAL A 42 -26.33 -0.85 22.93
C VAL A 42 -25.33 -1.44 21.93
N PHE A 43 -25.81 -2.19 20.93
CA PHE A 43 -24.96 -2.76 19.87
C PHE A 43 -24.23 -1.67 19.07
N ILE A 44 -24.95 -0.64 18.61
CA ILE A 44 -24.38 0.47 17.83
C ILE A 44 -23.31 1.20 18.65
N ILE A 45 -23.59 1.51 19.91
CA ILE A 45 -22.62 2.22 20.78
C ILE A 45 -21.33 1.41 20.96
N ILE A 46 -21.43 0.09 21.18
CA ILE A 46 -20.25 -0.78 21.32
C ILE A 46 -19.48 -0.85 20.01
N PHE A 47 -20.17 -0.98 18.89
CA PHE A 47 -19.57 -1.04 17.55
C PHE A 47 -18.83 0.26 17.23
N ASP A 48 -19.46 1.42 17.44
CA ASP A 48 -18.89 2.74 17.19
C ASP A 48 -17.70 3.02 18.12
N LEU A 49 -17.79 2.62 19.40
CA LEU A 49 -16.69 2.74 20.35
C LEU A 49 -15.49 1.90 19.90
N TYR A 50 -15.71 0.64 19.53
CA TYR A 50 -14.65 -0.24 19.01
C TYR A 50 -14.01 0.36 17.75
N TRP A 51 -14.83 0.83 16.81
CA TRP A 51 -14.34 1.46 15.58
C TRP A 51 -13.53 2.73 15.87
N THR A 52 -14.01 3.56 16.79
CA THR A 52 -13.33 4.79 17.22
C THR A 52 -11.97 4.48 17.84
N LEU A 53 -11.88 3.48 18.73
CA LEU A 53 -10.61 3.04 19.31
C LEU A 53 -9.65 2.51 18.23
N ARG A 54 -10.16 1.75 17.24
CA ARG A 54 -9.36 1.24 16.12
C ARG A 54 -8.81 2.36 15.23
N VAL A 55 -9.63 3.36 14.90
CA VAL A 55 -9.20 4.54 14.13
C VAL A 55 -8.19 5.36 14.93
N LEU A 56 -8.42 5.58 16.22
CA LEU A 56 -7.50 6.33 17.07
C LEU A 56 -6.13 5.64 17.15
N TYR A 57 -6.12 4.32 17.35
CA TYR A 57 -4.89 3.53 17.29
C TYR A 57 -4.16 3.76 15.97
N PHE A 58 -4.84 3.61 14.83
CA PHE A 58 -4.25 3.82 13.51
C PHE A 58 -3.69 5.23 13.32
N LEU A 59 -4.41 6.27 13.75
CA LEU A 59 -3.97 7.67 13.65
C LEU A 59 -2.65 7.92 14.39
N ILE A 60 -2.44 7.30 15.56
CA ILE A 60 -1.17 7.43 16.29
C ILE A 60 0.01 6.93 15.43
N PHE A 61 -0.13 5.76 14.78
CA PHE A 61 0.90 5.23 13.90
C PHE A 61 1.13 6.11 12.67
N VAL A 62 0.06 6.65 12.07
CA VAL A 62 0.18 7.56 10.92
C VAL A 62 0.93 8.83 11.31
N VAL A 63 0.62 9.43 12.46
CA VAL A 63 1.33 10.61 12.95
C VAL A 63 2.79 10.30 13.23
N PHE A 64 3.09 9.15 13.85
CA PHE A 64 4.46 8.72 14.10
C PHE A 64 5.24 8.48 12.79
N ALA A 65 4.64 7.77 11.83
CA ALA A 65 5.22 7.52 10.53
C ALA A 65 5.47 8.82 9.76
N TYR A 66 4.50 9.74 9.76
CA TYR A 66 4.62 11.04 9.10
C TYR A 66 5.74 11.89 9.68
N ARG A 67 5.85 11.96 11.02
CA ARG A 67 6.96 12.65 11.70
C ARG A 67 8.31 12.05 11.35
N THR A 68 8.40 10.72 11.30
CA THR A 68 9.63 10.01 10.92
C THR A 68 9.98 10.27 9.46
N TYR A 69 9.01 10.19 8.56
CA TYR A 69 9.16 10.51 7.14
C TYR A 69 9.69 11.94 6.93
N LYS A 70 9.09 12.95 7.57
CA LYS A 70 9.56 14.33 7.46
C LYS A 70 11.00 14.51 7.95
N LYS A 71 11.40 13.82 9.02
CA LYS A 71 12.80 13.82 9.48
C LYS A 71 13.73 13.17 8.45
N THR A 72 13.34 12.02 7.92
CA THR A 72 14.10 11.26 6.90
C THR A 72 14.26 12.05 5.60
N MET A 73 13.27 12.84 5.17
CA MET A 73 13.35 13.68 3.98
C MET A 73 14.39 14.81 4.09
N LEU A 74 14.60 15.35 5.29
CA LEU A 74 15.56 16.44 5.53
C LEU A 74 17.01 15.93 5.67
N VAL A 75 17.20 14.62 5.77
CA VAL A 75 18.52 14.01 5.87
C VAL A 75 19.17 13.98 4.49
N ASP A 76 20.38 14.51 4.39
CA ASP A 76 21.25 14.27 3.23
C ASP A 76 21.76 12.82 3.26
N TRP A 77 21.10 11.96 2.50
CA TRP A 77 21.44 10.56 2.38
C TRP A 77 22.73 10.33 1.60
N TYR A 78 23.05 11.21 0.64
CA TYR A 78 24.26 11.07 -0.17
C TYR A 78 25.51 11.35 0.68
N ALA A 79 25.50 12.41 1.49
CA ALA A 79 26.58 12.70 2.44
C ALA A 79 26.76 11.59 3.49
N LYS A 80 25.68 10.91 3.91
CA LYS A 80 25.77 9.74 4.78
C LYS A 80 26.35 8.52 4.07
N LEU A 81 25.93 8.28 2.83
CA LEU A 81 26.41 7.16 2.01
C LEU A 81 27.92 7.24 1.76
N GLN A 82 28.44 8.45 1.51
CA GLN A 82 29.86 8.69 1.30
C GLN A 82 30.75 8.29 2.50
N LYS A 83 30.18 8.20 3.72
CA LYS A 83 30.91 7.76 4.92
C LYS A 83 31.05 6.23 5.01
N ILE A 84 30.30 5.47 4.19
CA ILE A 84 30.33 4.01 4.18
C ILE A 84 31.47 3.55 3.28
N LYS A 85 32.36 2.69 3.79
CA LYS A 85 33.48 2.18 2.98
C LYS A 85 32.97 1.38 1.78
N ASN A 86 33.58 1.57 0.60
CA ASN A 86 33.27 0.85 -0.64
C ASN A 86 31.85 1.02 -1.19
N TRP A 87 31.12 2.07 -0.80
CA TRP A 87 29.76 2.33 -1.29
C TRP A 87 29.67 2.43 -2.83
N GLU A 88 30.75 2.87 -3.49
CA GLU A 88 30.83 3.03 -4.94
C GLU A 88 30.82 1.73 -5.75
N ARG A 89 30.99 0.57 -5.09
CA ARG A 89 31.01 -0.75 -5.76
C ARG A 89 29.62 -1.35 -5.96
N VAL A 90 28.60 -0.74 -5.35
CA VAL A 90 27.23 -1.25 -5.40
C VAL A 90 26.61 -0.88 -6.75
N TYR A 91 26.04 -1.87 -7.43
CA TYR A 91 25.20 -1.67 -8.61
C TYR A 91 23.74 -1.90 -8.21
N HIS A 92 22.86 -1.04 -8.69
CA HIS A 92 21.42 -1.11 -8.44
C HIS A 92 20.72 -1.60 -9.69
N ILE A 93 20.09 -2.76 -9.60
CA ILE A 93 19.23 -3.27 -10.68
C ILE A 93 17.84 -2.69 -10.46
N VAL A 94 17.35 -1.91 -11.42
CA VAL A 94 16.00 -1.34 -11.42
C VAL A 94 15.17 -2.11 -12.44
N LEU A 95 14.27 -2.93 -11.93
CA LEU A 95 13.31 -3.68 -12.74
C LEU A 95 12.09 -2.79 -12.97
N LEU A 96 11.83 -2.45 -14.24
CA LEU A 96 10.65 -1.71 -14.67
C LEU A 96 9.75 -2.67 -15.46
N PRO A 97 8.93 -3.49 -14.77
CA PRO A 97 7.90 -4.28 -15.44
C PRO A 97 6.78 -3.35 -15.90
N THR A 98 6.38 -3.45 -17.17
CA THR A 98 5.37 -2.54 -17.75
C THR A 98 4.22 -3.36 -18.33
N TYR A 99 2.98 -2.94 -18.07
CA TYR A 99 1.78 -3.57 -18.64
C TYR A 99 0.74 -2.51 -18.98
N LYS A 100 0.57 -2.22 -20.28
CA LYS A 100 -0.36 -1.20 -20.79
C LYS A 100 -0.23 0.18 -20.13
N GLU A 101 0.96 0.53 -19.67
CA GLU A 101 1.27 1.85 -19.12
C GLU A 101 1.57 2.85 -20.25
N ASP A 102 1.23 4.12 -20.04
CA ASP A 102 1.57 5.19 -20.98
C ASP A 102 3.11 5.38 -21.00
N TYR A 103 3.65 5.65 -22.19
CA TYR A 103 5.04 6.02 -22.39
C TYR A 103 5.48 7.16 -21.44
N GLN A 104 4.60 8.12 -21.15
CA GLN A 104 4.91 9.23 -20.27
C GLN A 104 5.30 8.77 -18.85
N ILE A 105 4.65 7.73 -18.32
CA ILE A 105 4.92 7.20 -16.98
C ILE A 105 6.34 6.61 -16.93
N LEU A 106 6.71 5.86 -17.97
CA LEU A 106 8.05 5.27 -18.10
C LEU A 106 9.12 6.35 -18.27
N TYR A 107 8.82 7.36 -19.07
CA TYR A 107 9.72 8.49 -19.25
C TYR A 107 9.97 9.22 -17.93
N ASP A 108 8.92 9.54 -17.17
CA ASP A 108 9.03 10.23 -15.88
C ASP A 108 9.81 9.39 -14.85
N ALA A 109 9.62 8.06 -14.85
CA ALA A 109 10.38 7.15 -14.01
C ALA A 109 11.88 7.18 -14.36
N LEU A 110 12.24 7.09 -15.64
CA LEU A 110 13.63 7.17 -16.10
C LEU A 110 14.27 8.53 -15.80
N VAL A 111 13.53 9.62 -15.98
CA VAL A 111 13.97 10.98 -15.64
C VAL A 111 14.26 11.09 -14.14
N SER A 112 13.38 10.56 -13.28
CA SER A 112 13.57 10.59 -11.83
C SER A 112 14.83 9.84 -11.38
N ILE A 113 15.17 8.73 -12.03
CA ILE A 113 16.40 7.97 -11.76
C ILE A 113 17.62 8.79 -12.19
N ARG A 114 17.57 9.39 -13.38
CA ARG A 114 18.67 10.22 -13.91
C ARG A 114 18.96 11.44 -13.04
N GLU A 115 17.91 12.04 -12.46
CA GLU A 115 17.99 13.22 -11.58
C GLU A 115 18.32 12.88 -10.12
N SER A 116 18.42 11.60 -9.78
CA SER A 116 18.89 11.17 -8.47
C SER A 116 20.31 11.65 -8.20
N ASN A 117 20.61 12.03 -6.96
CA ASN A 117 21.95 12.43 -6.52
C ASN A 117 22.97 11.25 -6.50
N TYR A 118 22.58 10.06 -6.96
CA TYR A 118 23.44 8.90 -7.04
C TYR A 118 24.13 8.79 -8.41
N ARG A 119 25.15 7.94 -8.48
CA ARG A 119 25.93 7.69 -9.69
C ARG A 119 25.09 6.96 -10.76
N ASN A 120 24.79 7.64 -11.86
CA ASN A 120 24.02 7.08 -12.96
C ASN A 120 24.69 5.86 -13.63
N ASP A 121 26.02 5.76 -13.59
CA ASP A 121 26.79 4.61 -14.13
C ASP A 121 26.65 3.32 -13.29
N ARG A 122 25.92 3.38 -12.18
CA ARG A 122 25.67 2.25 -11.26
C ARG A 122 24.24 1.73 -11.29
N PHE A 123 23.35 2.37 -12.06
CA PHE A 123 22.01 1.85 -12.30
C PHE A 123 22.00 0.94 -13.54
N ILE A 124 21.49 -0.28 -13.37
CA ILE A 124 21.21 -1.22 -14.46
C ILE A 124 19.69 -1.28 -14.59
N ILE A 125 19.16 -0.64 -15.62
CA ILE A 125 17.72 -0.56 -15.85
C ILE A 125 17.31 -1.73 -16.74
N VAL A 126 16.39 -2.56 -16.26
CA VAL A 126 15.86 -3.71 -16.99
C VAL A 126 14.37 -3.47 -17.17
N MET A 127 13.97 -3.22 -18.42
CA MET A 127 12.56 -3.08 -18.80
C MET A 127 12.02 -4.45 -19.20
N GLY A 128 10.88 -4.83 -18.65
CA GLY A 128 10.17 -6.06 -18.99
C GLY A 128 8.71 -5.74 -19.30
N GLY A 129 8.38 -5.59 -20.59
CA GLY A 129 7.02 -5.28 -21.02
C GLY A 129 6.26 -6.54 -21.42
N GLU A 130 5.02 -6.66 -20.94
CA GLU A 130 3.99 -7.51 -21.55
C GLU A 130 3.02 -6.61 -22.33
N GLU A 131 2.54 -7.05 -23.51
CA GLU A 131 1.51 -6.34 -24.31
C GLU A 131 0.10 -6.47 -23.71
#